data_AF-A0A2H1V3U4-F1
#
_entry.id   AF-A0A2H1V3U4-F1
#
_cell.length_a   1.000
_cell.length_b   1.000
_cell.length_c   1.000
_cell.angle_alpha   90.00
_cell.angle_beta   90.00
_cell.angle_gamma   90.00
#
_symmetry.space_group_name_H-M   'P 1'
#
loop_
_entity.id
_entity.type
_entity.pdbx_description
1 polymer ?
#
loop_
_entity_poly.entity_id
_entity_poly.type
_entity_poly.pdbx_seq_one_letter_code
_entity_poly.pdbx_strand_id
1 'polypeptide(L)'
;MGRDLSMSSICGDSKMKFTSLRQCIKSKNVWSPHILLDCDLVVDGDSFFKDTYRNSECQYILGPECDRYADFIRKKLTTFLDSNIKCHFIFKGVTKSSMDKRKEIHESIICHRNATNINMVPYFQPLFVRDVQKQILEEMDIKYFVCEYDSMEAIIGVATKLKCPVLTDKIEYSLFVGVSCIPTKSVLRVNGSKSLICTIYENEKVKNAFGVYNKTPMLLALLNENGAHFENLKELIVDMEIDAVWPVVKWVKRQREATLVSTVLKGIYEDKHKDDLKAVYERIQTLYVYPLCNLAVKYFQRDRVHGLFPDDKKWFVKGVSNGRIAPAYIHLKKENFLFGSTLMYYSKRPDALLAAFEIVSYSHCLLTNSQSSTITFIGRQDDNTVVQEISRCWVKNIRQRGIFTKLRDGKKLKANECDVFKEFVEEVLPGFNFSNLELVPSNCWLLIITLVYYILKKNKSFIDAAYCILLSYIVLGPVSKRVDKLKKAESESHIEMDCMFFYNNLKFMFEKADLSQKYNSSAVSSFLEFQHCLQHMNYLNKLCGEKIPCTVYHKTYNATFIYNLFTFIENKNHLMEYLESKFAGSFCLKMYKNVVDGFENCLKPEGWSYTTYIAPSLLH
;
A
#
# COMPACT_ATOMS: atom_id res chain seq x y z
N MET A 1 -9.74 23.94 39.30
CA MET A 1 -8.35 23.94 38.80
C MET A 1 -7.94 22.51 38.50
N GLY A 2 -8.35 21.99 37.35
CA GLY A 2 -8.01 20.65 36.86
C GLY A 2 -6.88 20.76 35.84
N ARG A 3 -5.85 19.93 35.99
CA ARG A 3 -4.72 19.86 35.05
C ARG A 3 -5.16 19.12 33.79
N ASP A 4 -5.46 19.89 32.75
CA ASP A 4 -5.47 19.40 31.37
C ASP A 4 -4.02 19.14 30.93
N LEU A 5 -3.64 17.87 30.86
CA LEU A 5 -2.45 17.43 30.14
C LEU A 5 -2.80 17.39 28.65
N SER A 6 -2.36 18.40 27.92
CA SER A 6 -2.30 18.44 26.47
C SER A 6 -1.36 17.33 25.95
N MET A 7 -1.92 16.16 25.62
CA MET A 7 -1.22 15.10 24.87
C MET A 7 -1.05 15.49 23.39
N SER A 8 -0.30 16.55 23.10
CA SER A 8 -0.05 16.98 21.72
C SER A 8 1.39 17.37 21.40
N SER A 9 2.39 16.99 22.21
CA SER A 9 3.80 17.35 21.90
C SER A 9 4.90 16.39 22.35
N ILE A 10 4.61 15.10 22.56
CA ILE A 10 5.66 14.10 22.84
C ILE A 10 5.55 12.98 21.80
N CYS A 11 6.06 13.23 20.59
CA CYS A 11 6.16 12.24 19.51
C CYS A 11 7.59 12.27 18.94
N GLY A 12 8.57 11.95 19.80
CA GLY A 12 9.88 11.48 19.37
C GLY A 12 9.74 10.08 18.74
N ASP A 13 9.20 10.00 17.52
CA ASP A 13 8.93 8.72 16.85
C ASP A 13 10.18 8.19 16.13
N SER A 14 11.18 7.75 16.89
CA SER A 14 12.15 6.81 16.33
C SER A 14 11.48 5.44 16.23
N LYS A 15 11.55 4.82 15.04
CA LYS A 15 11.12 3.42 14.83
C LYS A 15 11.91 2.55 15.81
N MET A 16 11.30 1.61 16.52
CA MET A 16 12.08 0.66 17.33
C MET A 16 12.70 -0.43 16.44
N LYS A 17 13.93 -0.85 16.74
CA LYS A 17 14.67 -1.85 15.97
C LYS A 17 15.40 -2.82 16.91
N PHE A 18 15.19 -4.12 16.69
CA PHE A 18 15.61 -5.20 17.59
C PHE A 18 16.28 -6.36 16.84
N THR A 19 17.15 -6.08 15.86
CA THR A 19 17.69 -7.10 14.95
C THR A 19 18.50 -8.15 15.70
N SER A 20 19.41 -7.71 16.57
CA SER A 20 20.31 -8.54 17.36
C SER A 20 19.51 -9.36 18.38
N LEU A 21 18.56 -8.73 19.07
CA LEU A 21 17.64 -9.41 19.99
C LEU A 21 16.83 -10.50 19.28
N ARG A 22 16.29 -10.20 18.09
CA ARG A 22 15.56 -11.16 17.27
C ARG A 22 16.43 -12.37 16.91
N GLN A 23 17.67 -12.14 16.51
CA GLN A 23 18.61 -13.21 16.18
C GLN A 23 18.95 -14.06 17.41
N CYS A 24 19.16 -13.43 18.57
CA CYS A 24 19.37 -14.11 19.84
C CYS A 24 18.18 -15.00 20.25
N ILE A 25 16.95 -14.52 20.08
CA ILE A 25 15.75 -15.34 20.35
C ILE A 25 15.72 -16.58 19.43
N LYS A 26 16.06 -16.43 18.14
CA LYS A 26 16.12 -17.55 17.20
C LYS A 26 17.18 -18.58 17.59
N SER A 27 18.38 -18.14 17.98
CA SER A 27 19.49 -19.05 18.30
C SER A 27 19.26 -19.87 19.56
N LYS A 28 18.42 -19.39 20.50
CA LYS A 28 18.08 -20.13 21.73
C LYS A 28 17.12 -21.31 21.53
N ASN A 29 16.55 -21.50 20.33
CA ASN A 29 15.59 -22.57 20.06
C ASN A 29 14.42 -22.66 21.06
N VAL A 30 13.94 -21.51 21.53
CA VAL A 30 12.84 -21.39 22.51
C VAL A 30 11.44 -21.51 21.88
N TRP A 31 11.37 -22.14 20.71
CA TRP A 31 10.14 -22.34 19.96
C TRP A 31 9.53 -23.71 20.25
N SER A 32 8.25 -23.85 19.96
CA SER A 32 7.50 -25.11 20.04
C SER A 32 6.72 -25.36 18.75
N PRO A 33 6.42 -26.62 18.41
CA PRO A 33 5.43 -26.91 17.38
C PRO A 33 4.05 -26.45 17.85
N HIS A 34 3.24 -25.95 16.92
CA HIS A 34 1.90 -25.45 17.18
C HIS A 34 0.98 -25.77 16.00
N ILE A 35 -0.31 -25.90 16.30
CA ILE A 35 -1.35 -26.18 15.31
C ILE A 35 -2.29 -24.99 15.28
N LEU A 36 -2.53 -24.45 14.09
CA LEU A 36 -3.55 -23.42 13.85
C LEU A 36 -4.78 -24.07 13.23
N LEU A 37 -5.90 -23.95 13.95
CA LEU A 37 -7.21 -24.43 13.55
C LEU A 37 -8.27 -23.70 14.39
N ASP A 38 -9.36 -23.24 13.78
CA ASP A 38 -10.52 -22.65 14.48
C ASP A 38 -10.14 -21.52 15.46
N CYS A 39 -9.30 -20.57 15.04
CA CYS A 39 -8.75 -19.55 15.92
C CYS A 39 -8.67 -18.15 15.30
N ASP A 40 -8.57 -17.12 16.14
CA ASP A 40 -8.18 -15.78 15.71
C ASP A 40 -6.65 -15.71 15.52
N LEU A 41 -6.21 -14.88 14.58
CA LEU A 41 -4.80 -14.64 14.30
C LEU A 41 -4.56 -13.17 13.93
N VAL A 42 -3.70 -12.48 14.67
CA VAL A 42 -3.21 -11.15 14.23
C VAL A 42 -2.11 -11.34 13.22
N VAL A 43 -2.18 -10.63 12.09
CA VAL A 43 -1.21 -10.76 11.00
C VAL A 43 -0.48 -9.44 10.79
N ASP A 44 0.85 -9.45 10.95
CA ASP A 44 1.70 -8.33 10.54
C ASP A 44 1.76 -8.31 9.01
N GLY A 45 1.00 -7.41 8.38
CA GLY A 45 0.81 -7.35 6.94
C GLY A 45 2.12 -7.15 6.18
N ASP A 46 3.02 -6.30 6.67
CA ASP A 46 4.33 -6.09 6.03
C ASP A 46 5.23 -7.32 6.11
N SER A 47 5.14 -8.09 7.20
CA SER A 47 5.85 -9.37 7.31
C SER A 47 5.23 -10.44 6.40
N PHE A 48 3.90 -10.57 6.40
CA PHE A 48 3.18 -11.60 5.63
C PHE A 48 3.34 -11.44 4.11
N PHE A 49 3.29 -10.20 3.64
CA PHE A 49 3.42 -9.85 2.23
C PHE A 49 4.86 -9.55 1.82
N LYS A 50 5.83 -9.76 2.70
CA LYS A 50 7.23 -9.58 2.38
C LYS A 50 7.63 -10.54 1.24
N ASP A 51 8.24 -9.98 0.20
CA ASP A 51 8.71 -10.71 -0.99
C ASP A 51 7.62 -11.52 -1.74
N THR A 52 6.31 -11.32 -1.45
CA THR A 52 5.26 -12.14 -2.08
C THR A 52 5.15 -11.94 -3.58
N TYR A 53 5.42 -10.73 -4.08
CA TYR A 53 5.45 -10.49 -5.53
C TYR A 53 6.67 -11.15 -6.19
N ARG A 54 7.81 -11.28 -5.48
CA ARG A 54 8.97 -12.04 -5.99
C ARG A 54 8.61 -13.52 -6.10
N ASN A 55 7.97 -14.03 -5.05
CA ASN A 55 7.58 -15.43 -4.95
C ASN A 55 6.41 -15.81 -5.90
N SER A 56 5.72 -14.84 -6.50
CA SER A 56 4.67 -15.09 -7.49
C SER A 56 5.19 -15.25 -8.92
N GLU A 57 6.51 -15.10 -9.14
CA GLU A 57 7.16 -15.22 -10.46
C GLU A 57 6.61 -14.28 -11.53
N CYS A 58 5.95 -13.21 -11.09
CA CYS A 58 5.44 -12.14 -11.94
C CYS A 58 6.58 -11.33 -12.54
N GLN A 59 6.37 -10.79 -13.75
CA GLN A 59 7.30 -9.88 -14.39
C GLN A 59 7.42 -8.56 -13.59
N TYR A 60 8.63 -8.00 -13.55
CA TYR A 60 8.93 -6.72 -12.90
C TYR A 60 9.12 -5.57 -13.89
N ILE A 61 9.73 -5.85 -15.04
CA ILE A 61 10.24 -4.82 -15.97
C ILE A 61 9.12 -4.03 -16.64
N LEU A 62 8.06 -4.71 -17.08
CA LEU A 62 6.95 -4.08 -17.79
C LEU A 62 5.93 -3.39 -16.87
N GLY A 63 5.97 -3.70 -15.56
CA GLY A 63 4.96 -3.31 -14.59
C GLY A 63 4.25 -4.51 -13.95
N PRO A 64 3.16 -4.28 -13.20
CA PRO A 64 2.50 -5.32 -12.42
C PRO A 64 1.62 -6.26 -13.27
N GLU A 65 1.73 -7.56 -13.02
CA GLU A 65 0.77 -8.58 -13.47
C GLU A 65 -0.30 -8.79 -12.38
N CYS A 66 -1.24 -7.85 -12.28
CA CYS A 66 -2.09 -7.72 -11.09
C CYS A 66 -3.00 -8.94 -10.87
N ASP A 67 -3.49 -9.56 -11.94
CA ASP A 67 -4.31 -10.78 -11.94
C ASP A 67 -3.55 -11.99 -11.39
N ARG A 68 -2.38 -12.31 -11.95
CA ARG A 68 -1.54 -13.43 -11.49
C ARG A 68 -1.12 -13.26 -10.03
N TYR A 69 -0.76 -12.03 -9.65
CA TYR A 69 -0.40 -11.72 -8.28
C TYR A 69 -1.59 -11.84 -7.32
N ALA A 70 -2.78 -11.40 -7.73
CA ALA A 70 -3.99 -11.58 -6.95
C ALA A 70 -4.31 -13.07 -6.72
N ASP A 71 -4.19 -13.92 -7.75
CA ASP A 71 -4.42 -15.35 -7.62
C ASP A 71 -3.43 -16.02 -6.66
N PHE A 72 -2.16 -15.61 -6.73
CA PHE A 72 -1.13 -16.04 -5.78
C PHE A 72 -1.51 -15.70 -4.33
N ILE A 73 -1.98 -14.46 -4.08
CA ILE A 73 -2.43 -14.03 -2.75
C ILE A 73 -3.67 -14.80 -2.31
N ARG A 74 -4.69 -14.94 -3.18
CA ARG A 74 -5.92 -15.68 -2.86
C ARG A 74 -5.59 -17.08 -2.40
N LYS A 75 -4.78 -17.82 -3.17
CA LYS A 75 -4.35 -19.18 -2.82
C LYS A 75 -3.68 -19.23 -1.44
N LYS A 76 -2.83 -18.25 -1.13
CA LYS A 76 -2.15 -18.15 0.17
C LYS A 76 -3.10 -17.80 1.32
N LEU A 77 -4.15 -17.00 1.10
CA LEU A 77 -5.13 -16.65 2.12
C LEU A 77 -6.17 -17.76 2.33
N THR A 78 -6.59 -18.44 1.26
CA THR A 78 -7.52 -19.57 1.32
C THR A 78 -7.00 -20.68 2.23
N THR A 79 -5.69 -20.91 2.34
CA THR A 79 -5.17 -21.91 3.30
C THR A 79 -5.52 -21.57 4.75
N PHE A 80 -5.59 -20.29 5.12
CA PHE A 80 -6.00 -19.87 6.46
C PHE A 80 -7.52 -19.97 6.64
N LEU A 81 -8.29 -19.57 5.61
CA LEU A 81 -9.75 -19.65 5.66
C LEU A 81 -10.28 -21.08 5.67
N ASP A 82 -9.68 -22.00 4.90
CA ASP A 82 -9.97 -23.44 4.91
C ASP A 82 -9.78 -24.06 6.31
N SER A 83 -8.89 -23.45 7.11
CA SER A 83 -8.57 -23.83 8.48
C SER A 83 -9.44 -23.10 9.52
N ASN A 84 -10.47 -22.37 9.06
CA ASN A 84 -11.35 -21.52 9.86
C ASN A 84 -10.59 -20.52 10.76
N ILE A 85 -9.49 -19.98 10.24
CA ILE A 85 -8.68 -18.99 10.94
C ILE A 85 -9.20 -17.59 10.59
N LYS A 86 -9.57 -16.82 11.61
CA LYS A 86 -9.99 -15.42 11.45
C LYS A 86 -8.76 -14.49 11.52
N CYS A 87 -8.33 -14.01 10.36
CA CYS A 87 -7.15 -13.14 10.26
C CYS A 87 -7.50 -11.65 10.47
N HIS A 88 -6.71 -10.98 11.32
CA HIS A 88 -6.78 -9.53 11.55
C HIS A 88 -5.50 -8.88 11.02
N PHE A 89 -5.55 -8.34 9.80
CA PHE A 89 -4.36 -7.80 9.14
C PHE A 89 -4.03 -6.38 9.62
N ILE A 90 -2.78 -6.14 10.00
CA ILE A 90 -2.32 -4.81 10.41
C ILE A 90 -1.13 -4.40 9.56
N PHE A 91 -1.28 -3.31 8.82
CA PHE A 91 -0.26 -2.74 7.97
C PHE A 91 0.42 -1.56 8.63
N LYS A 92 1.72 -1.45 8.41
CA LYS A 92 2.46 -0.21 8.60
C LYS A 92 1.98 0.83 7.59
N GLY A 93 1.95 2.08 8.01
CA GLY A 93 1.78 3.21 7.13
C GLY A 93 3.11 3.63 6.50
N VAL A 94 3.39 4.92 6.56
CA VAL A 94 4.63 5.46 6.01
C VAL A 94 5.80 5.32 7.00
N THR A 95 7.00 5.14 6.47
CA THR A 95 8.20 5.15 7.32
C THR A 95 8.55 6.59 7.69
N LYS A 96 8.50 6.97 8.97
CA LYS A 96 9.13 8.21 9.40
C LYS A 96 10.64 8.09 9.19
N SER A 97 11.21 8.83 8.25
CA SER A 97 12.65 8.87 7.98
C SER A 97 13.00 10.22 7.40
N SER A 98 14.23 10.67 7.61
CA SER A 98 14.72 11.91 7.01
C SER A 98 14.60 11.87 5.49
N MET A 99 14.49 13.06 4.90
CA MET A 99 14.52 13.26 3.45
C MET A 99 15.78 12.62 2.84
N ASP A 100 16.93 12.76 3.49
CA ASP A 100 18.21 12.23 3.03
C ASP A 100 18.21 10.71 2.89
N LYS A 101 17.74 9.98 3.90
CA LYS A 101 17.68 8.50 3.84
C LYS A 101 16.76 8.00 2.73
N ARG A 102 15.77 8.80 2.35
CA ARG A 102 14.85 8.46 1.26
C ARG A 102 15.42 8.83 -0.09
N LYS A 103 16.15 9.96 -0.17
CA LYS A 103 16.99 10.32 -1.31
C LYS A 103 18.01 9.22 -1.57
N GLU A 104 18.72 8.72 -0.56
CA GLU A 104 19.66 7.59 -0.68
C GLU A 104 19.00 6.33 -1.24
N ILE A 105 17.79 5.97 -0.79
CA ILE A 105 17.05 4.82 -1.34
C ILE A 105 16.68 5.06 -2.81
N HIS A 106 16.23 6.27 -3.15
CA HIS A 106 15.89 6.63 -4.51
C HIS A 106 17.11 6.62 -5.43
N GLU A 107 18.23 7.20 -4.99
CA GLU A 107 19.53 7.15 -5.66
C GLU A 107 20.04 5.73 -5.80
N SER A 108 19.86 4.88 -4.78
CA SER A 108 20.20 3.46 -4.86
C SER A 108 19.42 2.77 -5.97
N ILE A 109 18.11 3.00 -6.08
CA ILE A 109 17.29 2.43 -7.15
C ILE A 109 17.75 2.93 -8.53
N ILE A 110 18.09 4.22 -8.64
CA ILE A 110 18.64 4.82 -9.86
C ILE A 110 19.99 4.18 -10.21
N CYS A 111 20.93 4.05 -9.27
CA CYS A 111 22.27 3.52 -9.52
C CYS A 111 22.27 2.02 -9.87
N HIS A 112 21.35 1.23 -9.32
CA HIS A 112 21.26 -0.21 -9.61
C HIS A 112 20.57 -0.54 -10.96
N ARG A 113 20.20 0.47 -11.76
CA ARG A 113 19.52 0.34 -13.07
C ARG A 113 20.26 -0.47 -14.13
N ASN A 114 21.58 -0.55 -14.05
CA ASN A 114 22.43 -1.24 -15.02
C ASN A 114 22.73 -2.68 -14.62
N ALA A 115 22.23 -3.14 -13.47
CA ALA A 115 22.36 -4.54 -13.11
C ALA A 115 21.58 -5.37 -14.13
N THR A 116 22.24 -6.33 -14.76
CA THR A 116 21.69 -7.31 -15.72
C THR A 116 20.54 -8.16 -15.15
N ASN A 117 20.13 -7.91 -13.90
CA ASN A 117 19.13 -8.68 -13.17
C ASN A 117 18.29 -7.76 -12.27
N ILE A 118 17.39 -6.96 -12.87
CA ILE A 118 16.44 -6.06 -12.17
C ILE A 118 15.64 -6.77 -11.06
N ASN A 119 15.40 -8.07 -11.20
CA ASN A 119 14.74 -8.90 -10.18
C ASN A 119 15.50 -8.94 -8.85
N MET A 120 16.80 -8.63 -8.85
CA MET A 120 17.66 -8.62 -7.67
C MET A 120 17.77 -7.24 -7.01
N VAL A 121 17.21 -6.18 -7.60
CA VAL A 121 17.27 -4.83 -7.02
C VAL A 121 16.48 -4.81 -5.70
N PRO A 122 17.15 -4.60 -4.55
CA PRO A 122 16.47 -4.47 -3.27
C PRO A 122 15.45 -3.33 -3.33
N TYR A 123 14.29 -3.49 -2.70
CA TYR A 123 13.24 -2.45 -2.61
C TYR A 123 12.45 -2.12 -3.90
N PHE A 124 12.74 -2.79 -5.04
CA PHE A 124 11.89 -2.64 -6.23
C PHE A 124 10.55 -3.36 -6.07
N GLN A 125 9.45 -2.60 -6.10
CA GLN A 125 8.08 -3.12 -6.04
C GLN A 125 7.22 -2.39 -7.07
N PRO A 126 6.64 -3.10 -8.07
CA PRO A 126 5.74 -2.50 -9.05
C PRO A 126 4.58 -1.72 -8.42
N LEU A 127 4.00 -0.80 -9.18
CA LEU A 127 2.81 -0.08 -8.77
C LEU A 127 1.65 -1.05 -8.54
N PHE A 128 0.63 -0.59 -7.83
CA PHE A 128 -0.56 -1.35 -7.44
C PHE A 128 -0.34 -2.55 -6.52
N VAL A 129 0.87 -3.08 -6.32
CA VAL A 129 1.09 -4.32 -5.53
C VAL A 129 0.49 -4.24 -4.13
N ARG A 130 0.70 -3.13 -3.41
CA ARG A 130 0.10 -2.91 -2.07
C ARG A 130 -1.42 -2.71 -2.12
N ASP A 131 -1.92 -2.13 -3.20
CA ASP A 131 -3.36 -1.90 -3.36
C ASP A 131 -4.07 -3.21 -3.73
N VAL A 132 -3.48 -4.05 -4.58
CA VAL A 132 -3.97 -5.39 -4.90
C VAL A 132 -4.05 -6.24 -3.62
N GLN A 133 -3.04 -6.20 -2.76
CA GLN A 133 -3.09 -6.89 -1.46
C GLN A 133 -4.36 -6.50 -0.67
N LYS A 134 -4.66 -5.21 -0.56
CA LYS A 134 -5.85 -4.71 0.16
C LYS A 134 -7.15 -5.05 -0.56
N GLN A 135 -7.19 -4.91 -1.89
CA GLN A 135 -8.35 -5.27 -2.70
C GLN A 135 -8.72 -6.75 -2.56
N ILE A 136 -7.73 -7.63 -2.40
CA ILE A 136 -7.98 -9.06 -2.15
C ILE A 136 -8.46 -9.31 -0.73
N LEU A 137 -7.93 -8.62 0.28
CA LEU A 137 -8.46 -8.69 1.64
C LEU A 137 -9.94 -8.23 1.68
N GLU A 138 -10.28 -7.14 0.98
CA GLU A 138 -11.65 -6.64 0.85
C GLU A 138 -12.55 -7.63 0.10
N GLU A 139 -12.09 -8.21 -1.01
CA GLU A 139 -12.82 -9.21 -1.80
C GLU A 139 -13.12 -10.49 -1.01
N MET A 140 -12.22 -10.87 -0.09
CA MET A 140 -12.35 -12.07 0.75
C MET A 140 -12.98 -11.79 2.12
N ASP A 141 -13.53 -10.59 2.34
CA ASP A 141 -14.13 -10.13 3.62
C ASP A 141 -13.18 -10.23 4.83
N ILE A 142 -11.88 -10.03 4.61
CA ILE A 142 -10.85 -10.03 5.65
C ILE A 142 -10.60 -8.59 6.11
N LYS A 143 -10.88 -8.31 7.39
CA LYS A 143 -10.64 -7.00 8.00
C LYS A 143 -9.15 -6.68 8.03
N TYR A 144 -8.81 -5.44 7.70
CA TYR A 144 -7.45 -4.92 7.84
C TYR A 144 -7.42 -3.49 8.41
N PHE A 145 -6.30 -3.15 9.04
CA PHE A 145 -6.06 -1.85 9.65
C PHE A 145 -4.74 -1.26 9.14
N VAL A 146 -4.72 0.02 8.80
CA VAL A 146 -3.50 0.72 8.38
C VAL A 146 -3.08 1.75 9.43
N CYS A 147 -1.84 1.66 9.90
CA CYS A 147 -1.28 2.64 10.82
C CYS A 147 -0.85 3.91 10.07
N GLU A 148 -0.73 5.06 10.74
CA GLU A 148 -0.10 6.24 10.11
C GLU A 148 1.40 6.00 9.86
N TYR A 149 2.09 5.47 10.87
CA TYR A 149 3.51 5.18 10.83
C TYR A 149 3.77 3.72 11.19
N ASP A 150 4.32 3.44 12.37
CA ASP A 150 4.69 2.09 12.79
C ASP A 150 3.49 1.23 13.23
N SER A 151 3.56 -0.08 13.01
CA SER A 151 2.49 -1.04 13.31
C SER A 151 2.67 -1.81 14.62
N MET A 152 3.80 -1.68 15.31
CA MET A 152 4.12 -2.48 16.50
C MET A 152 3.05 -2.38 17.59
N GLU A 153 2.64 -1.15 17.94
CA GLU A 153 1.66 -0.92 19.00
C GLU A 153 0.27 -1.47 18.65
N ALA A 154 -0.13 -1.33 17.38
CA ALA A 154 -1.38 -1.88 16.89
C ALA A 154 -1.36 -3.40 16.96
N ILE A 155 -0.28 -4.04 16.51
CA ILE A 155 -0.11 -5.50 16.53
C ILE A 155 -0.15 -6.03 17.96
N ILE A 156 0.70 -5.50 18.85
CA ILE A 156 0.78 -5.94 20.25
C ILE A 156 -0.55 -5.70 20.95
N GLY A 157 -1.12 -4.50 20.82
CA GLY A 157 -2.38 -4.15 21.48
C GLY A 157 -3.56 -5.03 21.05
N VAL A 158 -3.69 -5.33 19.75
CA VAL A 158 -4.75 -6.21 19.24
C VAL A 158 -4.52 -7.65 19.67
N ALA A 159 -3.29 -8.16 19.57
CA ALA A 159 -2.96 -9.53 19.97
C ALA A 159 -3.21 -9.79 21.46
N THR A 160 -2.74 -8.89 22.33
CA THR A 160 -2.98 -8.98 23.78
C THR A 160 -4.46 -8.88 24.11
N LYS A 161 -5.22 -8.00 23.42
CA LYS A 161 -6.65 -7.82 23.69
C LYS A 161 -7.50 -9.00 23.22
N LEU A 162 -7.19 -9.56 22.05
CA LEU A 162 -7.89 -10.71 21.47
C LEU A 162 -7.35 -12.05 21.99
N LYS A 163 -6.25 -12.05 22.76
CA LYS A 163 -5.57 -13.24 23.29
C LYS A 163 -5.23 -14.25 22.19
N CYS A 164 -4.71 -13.79 21.06
CA CYS A 164 -4.37 -14.61 19.92
C CYS A 164 -2.90 -14.41 19.50
N PRO A 165 -2.27 -15.41 18.85
CA PRO A 165 -0.91 -15.29 18.37
C PRO A 165 -0.78 -14.26 17.24
N VAL A 166 0.46 -13.84 17.00
CA VAL A 166 0.83 -12.91 15.93
C VAL A 166 1.63 -13.64 14.86
N LEU A 167 1.14 -13.65 13.62
CA LEU A 167 1.92 -14.06 12.45
C LEU A 167 2.86 -12.92 12.04
N THR A 168 4.14 -13.02 12.40
CA THR A 168 5.16 -11.99 12.14
C THR A 168 6.57 -12.58 12.15
N ASP A 169 7.47 -12.00 11.36
CA ASP A 169 8.90 -12.31 11.42
C ASP A 169 9.62 -11.55 12.55
N LYS A 170 8.93 -10.59 13.18
CA LYS A 170 9.42 -9.80 14.33
C LYS A 170 9.15 -10.53 15.65
N ILE A 171 9.80 -11.68 15.81
CA ILE A 171 9.55 -12.57 16.94
C ILE A 171 9.90 -11.96 18.30
N GLU A 172 10.66 -10.86 18.34
CA GLU A 172 10.90 -10.08 19.56
C GLU A 172 9.62 -9.56 20.23
N TYR A 173 8.51 -9.48 19.49
CA TYR A 173 7.20 -9.14 20.06
C TYR A 173 6.74 -10.17 21.11
N SER A 174 7.28 -11.39 21.08
CA SER A 174 7.03 -12.42 22.09
C SER A 174 7.55 -12.08 23.48
N LEU A 175 8.31 -11.00 23.65
CA LEU A 175 8.71 -10.49 24.97
C LEU A 175 7.64 -9.61 25.61
N PHE A 176 6.65 -9.10 24.85
CA PHE A 176 5.56 -8.30 25.40
C PHE A 176 4.49 -9.18 26.03
N VAL A 177 3.88 -8.73 27.13
CA VAL A 177 2.94 -9.53 27.91
C VAL A 177 1.78 -10.06 27.06
N GLY A 178 1.58 -11.38 27.09
CA GLY A 178 0.47 -12.06 26.42
C GLY A 178 0.60 -12.19 24.90
N VAL A 179 1.77 -11.90 24.33
CA VAL A 179 2.01 -11.99 22.88
C VAL A 179 2.86 -13.21 22.57
N SER A 180 2.35 -14.09 21.71
CA SER A 180 3.12 -15.20 21.14
C SER A 180 3.27 -14.99 19.64
N CYS A 181 4.43 -15.34 19.08
CA CYS A 181 4.76 -15.03 17.68
C CYS A 181 4.96 -16.29 16.84
N ILE A 182 4.41 -16.28 15.63
CA ILE A 182 4.55 -17.34 14.63
C ILE A 182 5.31 -16.73 13.43
N PRO A 183 6.53 -17.21 13.10
CA PRO A 183 7.23 -16.78 11.90
C PRO A 183 6.43 -17.07 10.64
N THR A 184 6.41 -16.13 9.69
CA THR A 184 5.54 -16.25 8.51
C THR A 184 5.85 -17.48 7.65
N LYS A 185 7.13 -17.85 7.55
CA LYS A 185 7.62 -18.99 6.76
C LYS A 185 7.48 -20.34 7.46
N SER A 186 7.13 -20.39 8.74
CA SER A 186 7.01 -21.66 9.46
C SER A 186 5.65 -22.34 9.28
N VAL A 187 4.66 -21.61 8.76
CA VAL A 187 3.31 -22.13 8.54
C VAL A 187 3.29 -23.05 7.33
N LEU A 188 2.91 -24.31 7.55
CA LEU A 188 2.80 -25.34 6.54
C LEU A 188 1.42 -25.98 6.61
N ARG A 189 0.86 -26.31 5.43
CA ARG A 189 -0.39 -27.07 5.33
C ARG A 189 -0.07 -28.55 5.50
N VAL A 190 -0.85 -29.24 6.33
CA VAL A 190 -0.76 -30.70 6.44
C VAL A 190 -1.60 -31.34 5.34
N ASN A 191 -1.02 -32.28 4.59
CA ASN A 191 -1.73 -32.98 3.52
C ASN A 191 -2.96 -33.72 4.07
N GLY A 192 -4.12 -33.53 3.42
CA GLY A 192 -5.37 -34.17 3.82
C GLY A 192 -6.01 -33.60 5.10
N SER A 193 -5.42 -32.60 5.75
CA SER A 193 -5.96 -31.95 6.93
C SER A 193 -6.38 -30.49 6.64
N LYS A 194 -7.37 -30.02 7.38
CA LYS A 194 -7.72 -28.60 7.46
C LYS A 194 -6.82 -27.82 8.43
N SER A 195 -5.95 -28.49 9.18
CA SER A 195 -5.05 -27.82 10.13
C SER A 195 -3.75 -27.34 9.47
N LEU A 196 -3.22 -26.23 9.97
CA LEU A 196 -1.88 -25.76 9.65
C LEU A 196 -0.94 -26.06 10.81
N ILE A 197 0.27 -26.52 10.51
CA ILE A 197 1.33 -26.68 11.49
C ILE A 197 2.31 -25.52 11.37
N CYS A 198 2.84 -25.05 12.50
CA CYS A 198 3.82 -23.99 12.51
C CYS A 198 4.74 -24.07 13.73
N THR A 199 5.79 -23.25 13.73
CA THR A 199 6.57 -22.97 14.95
C THR A 199 6.03 -21.72 15.63
N ILE A 200 5.94 -21.76 16.96
CA ILE A 200 5.51 -20.63 17.79
C ILE A 200 6.58 -20.29 18.83
N TYR A 201 6.77 -19.00 19.06
CA TYR A 201 7.55 -18.42 20.14
C TYR A 201 6.57 -17.97 21.22
N GLU A 202 6.31 -18.83 22.19
CA GLU A 202 5.37 -18.58 23.27
C GLU A 202 5.91 -17.52 24.23
N ASN A 203 5.04 -16.57 24.64
CA ASN A 203 5.41 -15.46 25.52
C ASN A 203 6.21 -15.90 26.75
N GLU A 204 5.66 -16.88 27.48
CA GLU A 204 6.24 -17.34 28.74
C GLU A 204 7.55 -18.09 28.52
N LYS A 205 7.68 -18.95 27.49
CA LYS A 205 8.94 -19.64 27.19
C LYS A 205 10.06 -18.66 26.86
N VAL A 206 9.78 -17.67 26.02
CA VAL A 206 10.76 -16.64 25.66
C VAL A 206 11.12 -15.80 26.87
N LYS A 207 10.14 -15.32 27.64
CA LYS A 207 10.39 -14.54 28.87
C LYS A 207 11.20 -15.33 29.90
N ASN A 208 10.92 -16.61 30.09
CA ASN A 208 11.67 -17.48 31.01
C ASN A 208 13.13 -17.62 30.57
N ALA A 209 13.38 -17.80 29.27
CA ALA A 209 14.73 -17.91 28.73
C ALA A 209 15.58 -16.64 28.91
N PHE A 210 14.93 -15.47 28.97
CA PHE A 210 15.57 -14.20 29.25
C PHE A 210 15.61 -13.88 30.74
N GLY A 211 14.62 -14.28 31.55
CA GLY A 211 14.59 -14.15 33.00
C GLY A 211 14.58 -12.71 33.51
N VAL A 212 13.98 -11.77 32.78
CA VAL A 212 13.93 -10.34 33.12
C VAL A 212 12.51 -9.76 33.15
N TYR A 213 11.52 -10.49 33.68
CA TYR A 213 10.09 -10.16 33.63
C TYR A 213 9.74 -8.67 33.84
N ASN A 214 9.80 -8.15 35.07
CA ASN A 214 9.44 -6.74 35.36
C ASN A 214 10.42 -5.73 34.74
N LYS A 215 11.61 -6.18 34.38
CA LYS A 215 12.68 -5.36 33.78
C LYS A 215 12.69 -5.42 32.26
N THR A 216 11.75 -6.15 31.65
CA THR A 216 11.66 -6.33 30.19
C THR A 216 11.51 -5.00 29.47
N PRO A 217 10.71 -4.02 29.97
CA PRO A 217 10.65 -2.70 29.34
C PRO A 217 12.02 -2.01 29.23
N MET A 218 12.83 -2.08 30.30
CA MET A 218 14.18 -1.51 30.26
C MET A 218 15.11 -2.32 29.35
N LEU A 219 15.04 -3.65 29.38
CA LEU A 219 15.82 -4.49 28.47
C LEU A 219 15.55 -4.11 27.01
N LEU A 220 14.27 -4.00 26.63
CA LEU A 220 13.87 -3.61 25.28
C LEU A 220 14.32 -2.17 24.98
N ALA A 221 14.20 -1.23 25.92
CA ALA A 221 14.66 0.14 25.72
C ALA A 221 16.17 0.20 25.43
N LEU A 222 16.98 -0.53 26.21
CA LEU A 222 18.43 -0.64 26.01
C LEU A 222 18.76 -1.29 24.67
N LEU A 223 18.06 -2.37 24.29
CA LEU A 223 18.32 -3.09 23.03
C LEU A 223 17.68 -2.45 21.78
N ASN A 224 17.13 -1.24 21.89
CA ASN A 224 16.62 -0.51 20.74
C ASN A 224 17.77 0.07 19.90
N GLU A 225 18.11 -0.60 18.80
CA GLU A 225 19.21 -0.27 17.89
C GLU A 225 19.04 1.06 17.13
N ASN A 226 17.87 1.70 17.23
CA ASN A 226 17.62 3.01 16.63
C ASN A 226 17.75 4.16 17.63
N GLY A 227 18.01 3.88 18.90
CA GLY A 227 18.27 4.91 19.90
C GLY A 227 19.71 5.37 19.87
N ALA A 228 19.94 6.68 19.95
CA ALA A 228 21.30 7.23 20.03
C ALA A 228 22.06 6.76 21.29
N HIS A 229 21.32 6.34 22.33
CA HIS A 229 21.87 5.71 23.53
C HIS A 229 22.48 4.32 23.29
N PHE A 230 22.19 3.66 22.17
CA PHE A 230 22.63 2.29 21.90
C PHE A 230 24.17 2.20 21.79
N GLU A 231 24.83 3.20 21.22
CA GLU A 231 26.30 3.23 21.14
C GLU A 231 26.97 3.38 22.51
N ASN A 232 26.31 4.09 23.44
CA ASN A 232 26.80 4.31 24.81
C ASN A 232 26.64 3.07 25.70
N LEU A 233 25.97 2.00 25.22
CA LEU A 233 25.84 0.75 25.97
C LEU A 233 27.19 0.11 26.29
N LYS A 234 28.19 0.33 25.42
CA LYS A 234 29.55 -0.20 25.61
C LYS A 234 30.22 0.34 26.87
N GLU A 235 29.89 1.56 27.28
CA GLU A 235 30.43 2.18 28.49
C GLU A 235 29.71 1.70 29.76
N LEU A 236 28.41 1.40 29.63
CA LEU A 236 27.58 0.85 30.71
C LEU A 236 27.87 -0.63 31.01
N ILE A 237 28.34 -1.38 30.01
CA ILE A 237 28.51 -2.84 30.07
C ILE A 237 29.92 -3.20 29.60
N VAL A 238 30.79 -3.47 30.58
CA VAL A 238 32.13 -4.04 30.36
C VAL A 238 31.98 -5.37 29.59
N ASP A 239 32.79 -5.58 28.54
CA ASP A 239 32.84 -6.76 27.66
C ASP A 239 31.74 -6.88 26.56
N MET A 240 31.29 -5.78 25.97
CA MET A 240 30.45 -5.83 24.76
C MET A 240 31.25 -6.16 23.49
N GLU A 241 31.41 -7.45 23.19
CA GLU A 241 31.75 -7.93 21.84
C GLU A 241 30.51 -7.99 20.92
N ILE A 242 30.68 -8.47 19.67
CA ILE A 242 29.71 -8.46 18.55
C ILE A 242 28.33 -9.10 18.89
N ASP A 243 28.18 -9.82 20.00
CA ASP A 243 26.91 -10.34 20.55
C ASP A 243 26.48 -9.62 21.86
N ALA A 244 26.09 -8.36 21.72
CA ALA A 244 25.74 -7.46 22.83
C ALA A 244 24.54 -7.90 23.69
N VAL A 245 23.68 -8.80 23.21
CA VAL A 245 22.37 -9.06 23.83
C VAL A 245 22.51 -9.69 25.20
N TRP A 246 23.33 -10.73 25.34
CA TRP A 246 23.42 -11.47 26.60
C TRP A 246 24.19 -10.73 27.71
N PRO A 247 25.28 -10.00 27.42
CA PRO A 247 25.87 -9.06 28.37
C PRO A 247 24.84 -8.07 28.95
N VAL A 248 24.02 -7.46 28.09
CA VAL A 248 22.93 -6.56 28.52
C VAL A 248 21.93 -7.29 29.42
N VAL A 249 21.47 -8.50 29.02
CA VAL A 249 20.54 -9.28 29.84
C VAL A 249 21.13 -9.62 31.22
N LYS A 250 22.38 -10.09 31.28
CA LYS A 250 23.08 -10.37 32.54
C LYS A 250 23.19 -9.13 33.42
N TRP A 251 23.51 -7.99 32.82
CA TRP A 251 23.62 -6.71 33.53
C TRP A 251 22.26 -6.29 34.11
N VAL A 252 21.20 -6.27 33.30
CA VAL A 252 19.83 -5.90 33.74
C VAL A 252 19.33 -6.81 34.87
N LYS A 253 19.65 -8.12 34.81
CA LYS A 253 19.31 -9.07 35.88
C LYS A 253 19.90 -8.66 37.24
N ARG A 254 21.15 -8.18 37.28
CA ARG A 254 21.86 -7.82 38.51
C ARG A 254 21.37 -6.51 39.15
N GLN A 255 20.73 -5.63 38.39
CA GLN A 255 20.25 -4.35 38.90
C GLN A 255 19.02 -4.50 39.82
N ARG A 256 18.83 -3.59 40.78
CA ARG A 256 17.56 -3.51 41.53
C ARG A 256 16.50 -2.79 40.71
N GLU A 257 15.26 -3.28 40.71
CA GLU A 257 14.17 -2.70 39.91
C GLU A 257 13.94 -1.21 40.24
N ALA A 258 13.89 -0.86 41.53
CA ALA A 258 13.67 0.51 42.00
C ALA A 258 14.75 1.52 41.57
N THR A 259 15.98 1.07 41.29
CA THR A 259 17.11 1.95 40.92
C THR A 259 17.53 1.79 39.47
N LEU A 260 16.92 0.87 38.71
CA LEU A 260 17.39 0.50 37.37
C LEU A 260 17.40 1.71 36.42
N VAL A 261 16.33 2.50 36.40
CA VAL A 261 16.22 3.69 35.54
C VAL A 261 17.30 4.71 35.90
N SER A 262 17.47 5.03 37.19
CA SER A 262 18.46 6.02 37.62
C SER A 262 19.90 5.56 37.39
N THR A 263 20.19 4.25 37.54
CA THR A 263 21.50 3.68 37.22
C THR A 263 21.82 3.82 35.73
N VAL A 264 20.87 3.48 34.84
CA VAL A 264 21.09 3.61 33.39
C VAL A 264 21.30 5.07 33.00
N LEU A 265 20.47 5.98 33.50
CA LEU A 265 20.57 7.41 33.16
C LEU A 265 21.86 8.06 33.66
N LYS A 266 22.45 7.57 34.76
CA LYS A 266 23.75 8.05 35.27
C LYS A 266 24.92 7.68 34.36
N GLY A 267 24.85 6.55 33.65
CA GLY A 267 25.91 6.11 32.74
C GLY A 267 25.78 6.67 31.32
N ILE A 268 24.81 7.55 31.06
CA ILE A 268 24.69 8.29 29.80
C ILE A 268 25.18 9.70 30.08
N TYR A 269 26.17 10.18 29.33
CA TYR A 269 26.72 11.52 29.54
C TYR A 269 25.80 12.62 28.97
N GLU A 270 25.35 12.46 27.73
CA GLU A 270 24.55 13.46 27.03
C GLU A 270 23.08 13.47 27.47
N ASP A 271 22.56 14.64 27.86
CA ASP A 271 21.17 14.80 28.30
C ASP A 271 20.16 14.48 27.19
N LYS A 272 20.49 14.77 25.93
CA LYS A 272 19.66 14.40 24.78
C LYS A 272 19.46 12.88 24.69
N HIS A 273 20.53 12.10 24.88
CA HIS A 273 20.45 10.64 24.87
C HIS A 273 19.68 10.09 26.08
N LYS A 274 19.75 10.76 27.24
CA LYS A 274 18.91 10.42 28.39
C LYS A 274 17.44 10.61 28.08
N ASP A 275 17.08 11.72 27.46
CA ASP A 275 15.69 12.04 27.15
C ASP A 275 15.13 11.14 26.04
N ASP A 276 15.94 10.82 25.03
CA ASP A 276 15.60 9.82 24.00
C ASP A 276 15.34 8.44 24.63
N LEU A 277 16.21 7.98 25.53
CA LEU A 277 16.03 6.71 26.23
C LEU A 277 14.76 6.73 27.10
N LYS A 278 14.53 7.80 27.87
CA LYS A 278 13.31 7.93 28.70
C LYS A 278 12.06 7.83 27.84
N ALA A 279 12.01 8.54 26.72
CA ALA A 279 10.85 8.51 25.82
C ALA A 279 10.61 7.10 25.26
N VAL A 280 11.66 6.39 24.85
CA VAL A 280 11.58 5.00 24.38
C VAL A 280 11.11 4.07 25.52
N TYR A 281 11.69 4.21 26.71
CA TYR A 281 11.36 3.40 27.88
C TYR A 281 9.91 3.60 28.33
N GLU A 282 9.45 4.84 28.47
CA GLU A 282 8.06 5.17 28.85
C GLU A 282 7.05 4.59 27.85
N ARG A 283 7.39 4.67 26.55
CA ARG A 283 6.56 4.09 25.49
C ARG A 283 6.48 2.57 25.58
N ILE A 284 7.61 1.88 25.75
CA ILE A 284 7.63 0.42 25.92
C ILE A 284 6.93 0.02 27.22
N GLN A 285 7.20 0.73 28.32
CA GLN A 285 6.58 0.46 29.63
C GLN A 285 5.07 0.61 29.54
N THR A 286 4.58 1.64 28.84
CA THR A 286 3.14 1.82 28.59
C THR A 286 2.57 0.62 27.85
N LEU A 287 3.19 0.17 26.75
CA LEU A 287 2.73 -1.00 25.99
C LEU A 287 2.78 -2.30 26.79
N TYR A 288 3.77 -2.43 27.67
CA TYR A 288 4.00 -3.62 28.49
C TYR A 288 3.01 -3.72 29.65
N VAL A 289 2.67 -2.59 30.29
CA VAL A 289 1.79 -2.52 31.47
C VAL A 289 0.32 -2.35 31.07
N TYR A 290 0.06 -1.47 30.11
CA TYR A 290 -1.28 -1.11 29.66
C TYR A 290 -1.42 -1.53 28.20
N PRO A 291 -2.02 -2.70 27.88
CA PRO A 291 -2.34 -3.03 26.51
C PRO A 291 -3.34 -1.98 25.99
N LEU A 292 -2.82 -0.97 25.31
CA LEU A 292 -3.55 0.23 24.94
C LEU A 292 -4.79 -0.17 24.16
N CYS A 293 -5.94 0.35 24.58
CA CYS A 293 -7.18 0.29 23.79
C CYS A 293 -7.09 1.29 22.63
N ASN A 294 -6.13 1.02 21.74
CA ASN A 294 -5.80 1.84 20.60
C ASN A 294 -6.90 1.76 19.52
N LEU A 295 -6.79 2.60 18.50
CA LEU A 295 -7.78 2.66 17.43
C LEU A 295 -7.97 1.30 16.72
N ALA A 296 -6.90 0.51 16.60
CA ALA A 296 -6.93 -0.81 15.96
C ALA A 296 -7.77 -1.82 16.75
N VAL A 297 -7.61 -1.87 18.08
CA VAL A 297 -8.44 -2.73 18.95
C VAL A 297 -9.92 -2.43 18.74
N LYS A 298 -10.29 -1.15 18.76
CA LYS A 298 -11.69 -0.72 18.56
C LYS A 298 -12.19 -1.02 17.15
N TYR A 299 -11.32 -0.98 16.15
CA TYR A 299 -11.65 -1.31 14.77
C TYR A 299 -12.00 -2.79 14.62
N PHE A 300 -11.17 -3.71 15.14
CA PHE A 300 -11.43 -5.15 15.01
C PHE A 300 -12.57 -5.67 15.88
N GLN A 301 -12.82 -5.04 17.04
CA GLN A 301 -13.93 -5.39 17.93
C GLN A 301 -15.30 -4.91 17.45
N ARG A 302 -15.37 -3.98 16.50
CA ARG A 302 -16.63 -3.44 15.99
C ARG A 302 -16.95 -4.02 14.62
N ASP A 303 -18.24 -4.22 14.36
CA ASP A 303 -18.72 -4.61 13.03
C ASP A 303 -18.87 -3.41 12.09
N ARG A 304 -18.88 -2.19 12.63
CA ARG A 304 -18.99 -0.95 11.84
C ARG A 304 -17.65 -0.22 11.78
N VAL A 305 -17.25 0.13 10.56
CA VAL A 305 -16.11 1.01 10.28
C VAL A 305 -16.29 2.36 10.98
N HIS A 306 -15.20 2.93 11.49
CA HIS A 306 -15.21 4.27 12.06
C HIS A 306 -15.65 5.29 11.01
N GLY A 307 -16.75 6.00 11.28
CA GLY A 307 -17.16 7.15 10.48
C GLY A 307 -16.15 8.28 10.56
N LEU A 308 -16.02 9.04 9.46
CA LEU A 308 -15.24 10.27 9.41
C LEU A 308 -16.19 11.44 9.62
N PHE A 309 -15.94 12.22 10.67
CA PHE A 309 -16.77 13.36 11.03
C PHE A 309 -15.92 14.65 11.04
N PRO A 310 -16.47 15.79 10.59
CA PRO A 310 -15.71 17.05 10.53
C PRO A 310 -15.16 17.51 11.89
N ASP A 311 -15.89 17.23 12.97
CA ASP A 311 -15.58 17.63 14.34
C ASP A 311 -14.68 16.61 15.09
N ASP A 312 -14.28 15.53 14.42
CA ASP A 312 -13.45 14.48 14.99
C ASP A 312 -11.96 14.79 14.80
N LYS A 313 -11.27 15.19 15.87
CA LYS A 313 -9.82 15.41 15.87
C LYS A 313 -9.00 14.21 15.36
N LYS A 314 -9.57 12.99 15.37
CA LYS A 314 -8.96 11.76 14.88
C LYS A 314 -9.47 11.34 13.50
N TRP A 315 -10.16 12.20 12.76
CA TRP A 315 -10.70 11.88 11.42
C TRP A 315 -9.58 11.42 10.48
N PHE A 316 -8.41 12.06 10.52
CA PHE A 316 -7.31 11.74 9.61
C PHE A 316 -6.77 10.34 9.87
N VAL A 317 -6.39 10.03 11.11
CA VAL A 317 -5.92 8.70 11.49
C VAL A 317 -6.98 7.62 11.23
N LYS A 318 -8.27 7.91 11.49
CA LYS A 318 -9.36 6.98 11.15
C LYS A 318 -9.49 6.75 9.65
N GLY A 319 -9.32 7.79 8.84
CA GLY A 319 -9.36 7.72 7.39
C GLY A 319 -8.18 6.93 6.82
N VAL A 320 -6.99 7.06 7.41
CA VAL A 320 -5.85 6.18 7.07
C VAL A 320 -6.18 4.74 7.45
N SER A 321 -6.65 4.53 8.68
CA SER A 321 -6.88 3.20 9.24
C SER A 321 -7.92 2.36 8.52
N ASN A 322 -8.94 2.98 7.92
CA ASN A 322 -9.95 2.28 7.14
C ASN A 322 -9.70 2.32 5.62
N GLY A 323 -8.52 2.78 5.17
CA GLY A 323 -8.14 2.80 3.76
C GLY A 323 -8.76 3.93 2.93
N ARG A 324 -9.52 4.85 3.54
CA ARG A 324 -10.04 6.06 2.86
C ARG A 324 -8.95 7.04 2.45
N ILE A 325 -7.89 7.17 3.25
CA ILE A 325 -6.75 8.03 2.98
C ILE A 325 -5.57 7.14 2.66
N ALA A 326 -5.03 7.29 1.45
CA ALA A 326 -3.89 6.52 0.99
C ALA A 326 -2.63 6.81 1.85
N PRO A 327 -1.76 5.82 2.10
CA PRO A 327 -0.51 6.06 2.84
C PRO A 327 0.35 7.17 2.24
N ALA A 328 0.39 7.30 0.91
CA ALA A 328 1.11 8.37 0.23
C ALA A 328 0.67 9.78 0.68
N TYR A 329 -0.57 9.93 1.13
CA TYR A 329 -1.12 11.21 1.58
C TYR A 329 -0.82 11.54 3.05
N ILE A 330 -0.19 10.63 3.80
CA ILE A 330 0.23 10.89 5.19
C ILE A 330 1.33 11.93 5.21
N HIS A 331 2.40 11.70 4.46
CA HIS A 331 3.48 12.69 4.29
C HIS A 331 3.01 13.96 3.64
N LEU A 332 2.19 13.83 2.60
CA LEU A 332 1.63 14.97 1.90
C LEU A 332 0.93 15.92 2.86
N LYS A 333 0.10 15.40 3.77
CA LYS A 333 -0.63 16.22 4.74
C LYS A 333 0.21 16.69 5.92
N LYS A 334 1.13 15.86 6.43
CA LYS A 334 1.85 16.13 7.68
C LYS A 334 3.10 16.98 7.47
N GLU A 335 3.72 16.86 6.30
CA GLU A 335 5.08 17.33 6.03
C GLU A 335 5.19 17.97 4.62
N ASN A 336 4.09 18.12 3.87
CA ASN A 336 4.02 18.77 2.55
C ASN A 336 4.99 18.21 1.49
N PHE A 337 5.28 16.91 1.52
CA PHE A 337 6.23 16.30 0.58
C PHE A 337 5.70 15.02 -0.06
N LEU A 338 6.26 14.70 -1.23
CA LEU A 338 5.88 13.57 -2.06
C LEU A 338 7.11 12.95 -2.72
N PHE A 339 7.13 11.62 -2.82
CA PHE A 339 8.14 10.90 -3.57
C PHE A 339 7.68 10.64 -5.00
N GLY A 340 8.63 10.77 -5.93
CA GLY A 340 8.51 10.33 -7.30
C GLY A 340 8.50 8.82 -7.44
N SER A 341 8.43 8.38 -8.70
CA SER A 341 8.33 6.98 -9.07
C SER A 341 9.61 6.22 -8.74
N THR A 342 9.49 5.12 -8.00
CA THR A 342 10.61 4.20 -7.73
C THR A 342 10.76 3.11 -8.81
N LEU A 343 10.10 3.26 -9.96
CA LEU A 343 10.04 2.24 -11.02
C LEU A 343 10.99 2.52 -12.17
N MET A 344 11.31 1.46 -12.93
CA MET A 344 12.13 1.51 -14.13
C MET A 344 11.62 2.56 -15.12
N TYR A 345 12.55 3.25 -15.77
CA TYR A 345 12.22 4.45 -16.53
C TYR A 345 13.12 4.63 -17.75
N TYR A 346 12.63 5.43 -18.70
CA TYR A 346 13.44 6.01 -19.76
C TYR A 346 14.09 7.29 -19.24
N SER A 347 15.44 7.33 -19.19
CA SER A 347 16.18 8.39 -18.50
C SER A 347 15.84 9.79 -18.99
N LYS A 348 15.65 9.95 -20.30
CA LYS A 348 15.36 11.26 -20.91
C LYS A 348 13.95 11.80 -20.64
N ARG A 349 13.12 11.11 -19.85
CA ARG A 349 11.77 11.59 -19.48
C ARG A 349 11.73 12.00 -18.00
N PRO A 350 10.90 13.00 -17.66
CA PRO A 350 10.68 13.40 -16.27
C PRO A 350 10.13 12.24 -15.44
N ASP A 351 10.15 12.39 -14.12
CA ASP A 351 9.56 11.42 -13.21
C ASP A 351 8.09 11.12 -13.58
N ALA A 352 7.75 9.84 -13.67
CA ALA A 352 6.44 9.41 -14.14
C ALA A 352 5.29 9.85 -13.23
N LEU A 353 5.54 10.05 -11.93
CA LEU A 353 4.52 10.53 -11.00
C LEU A 353 4.09 11.97 -11.29
N LEU A 354 4.93 12.77 -11.97
CA LEU A 354 4.59 14.14 -12.33
C LEU A 354 3.36 14.20 -13.26
N ALA A 355 3.09 13.13 -14.03
CA ALA A 355 1.85 13.03 -14.82
C ALA A 355 0.59 13.08 -13.94
N ALA A 356 0.67 12.60 -12.69
CA ALA A 356 -0.43 12.59 -11.73
C ALA A 356 -0.44 13.81 -10.77
N PHE A 357 0.50 14.75 -10.91
CA PHE A 357 0.71 15.81 -9.92
C PHE A 357 -0.51 16.71 -9.70
N GLU A 358 -1.35 16.93 -10.73
CA GLU A 358 -2.58 17.73 -10.58
C GLU A 358 -3.59 17.01 -9.67
N ILE A 359 -3.70 15.69 -9.79
CA ILE A 359 -4.54 14.85 -8.92
C ILE A 359 -4.02 14.91 -7.48
N VAL A 360 -2.69 14.84 -7.30
CA VAL A 360 -2.05 14.88 -5.98
C VAL A 360 -2.19 16.24 -5.31
N SER A 361 -1.94 17.34 -6.04
CA SER A 361 -2.07 18.70 -5.51
C SER A 361 -3.51 19.06 -5.16
N TYR A 362 -4.51 18.58 -5.91
CA TYR A 362 -5.92 18.71 -5.52
C TYR A 362 -6.22 17.95 -4.23
N SER A 363 -5.71 16.71 -4.12
CA SER A 363 -5.83 15.90 -2.90
C SER A 363 -5.15 16.57 -1.70
N HIS A 364 -4.00 17.21 -1.91
CA HIS A 364 -3.31 17.98 -0.88
C HIS A 364 -4.20 19.13 -0.38
N CYS A 365 -4.71 19.97 -1.29
CA CYS A 365 -5.63 21.05 -0.99
C CYS A 365 -6.87 20.59 -0.21
N LEU A 366 -7.44 19.43 -0.54
CA LEU A 366 -8.54 18.84 0.22
C LEU A 366 -8.13 18.48 1.66
N LEU A 367 -6.97 17.85 1.82
CA LEU A 367 -6.47 17.44 3.14
C LEU A 367 -6.07 18.63 4.01
N THR A 368 -5.60 19.73 3.41
CA THR A 368 -5.22 20.98 4.09
C THR A 368 -6.34 22.00 4.20
N ASN A 369 -7.45 21.78 3.51
CA ASN A 369 -8.53 22.76 3.35
C ASN A 369 -7.99 24.12 2.85
N SER A 370 -7.09 24.08 1.86
CA SER A 370 -6.43 25.24 1.25
C SER A 370 -6.72 25.34 -0.26
N GLN A 371 -6.58 26.53 -0.83
CA GLN A 371 -6.70 26.76 -2.29
C GLN A 371 -5.39 26.57 -3.05
N SER A 372 -4.28 26.73 -2.35
CA SER A 372 -2.95 26.49 -2.87
C SER A 372 -2.34 25.24 -2.24
N SER A 373 -1.53 24.56 -3.03
CA SER A 373 -0.75 23.40 -2.65
C SER A 373 0.69 23.65 -3.03
N THR A 374 1.57 23.78 -2.04
CA THR A 374 3.01 23.80 -2.21
C THR A 374 3.56 22.48 -1.70
N ILE A 375 4.20 21.70 -2.57
CA ILE A 375 4.69 20.35 -2.27
C ILE A 375 6.18 20.28 -2.60
N THR A 376 6.98 19.85 -1.63
CA THR A 376 8.36 19.43 -1.87
C THR A 376 8.35 18.05 -2.52
N PHE A 377 8.66 18.00 -3.80
CA PHE A 377 8.75 16.77 -4.58
C PHE A 377 10.19 16.28 -4.62
N ILE A 378 10.42 15.06 -4.14
CA ILE A 378 11.68 14.33 -4.35
C ILE A 378 11.42 13.31 -5.45
N GLY A 379 11.96 13.54 -6.63
CA GLY A 379 11.89 12.56 -7.72
C GLY A 379 13.14 12.62 -8.56
N ARG A 380 13.01 12.23 -9.82
CA ARG A 380 14.14 12.19 -10.75
C ARG A 380 14.03 13.23 -11.86
N GLN A 381 15.21 13.71 -12.27
CA GLN A 381 15.43 14.40 -13.53
C GLN A 381 16.65 13.76 -14.17
N ASP A 382 16.45 13.20 -15.35
CA ASP A 382 17.45 12.36 -16.02
C ASP A 382 17.93 11.20 -15.13
N ASP A 383 19.21 11.22 -14.79
CA ASP A 383 19.91 10.21 -14.01
C ASP A 383 20.14 10.64 -12.56
N ASN A 384 19.57 11.77 -12.16
CA ASN A 384 19.81 12.38 -10.86
C ASN A 384 18.52 12.48 -10.03
N THR A 385 18.67 12.33 -8.72
CA THR A 385 17.60 12.67 -7.78
C THR A 385 17.55 14.18 -7.61
N VAL A 386 16.37 14.76 -7.84
CA VAL A 386 16.11 16.18 -7.68
C VAL A 386 15.09 16.42 -6.58
N VAL A 387 15.30 17.50 -5.84
CA VAL A 387 14.34 18.04 -4.88
C VAL A 387 13.85 19.35 -5.46
N GLN A 388 12.55 19.44 -5.72
CA GLN A 388 11.93 20.64 -6.28
C GLN A 388 10.67 20.99 -5.51
N GLU A 389 10.41 22.27 -5.34
CA GLU A 389 9.15 22.75 -4.80
C GLU A 389 8.19 23.01 -5.95
N ILE A 390 7.04 22.34 -5.94
CA ILE A 390 6.02 22.51 -6.97
C ILE A 390 4.79 23.10 -6.29
N SER A 391 4.42 24.30 -6.72
CA SER A 391 3.25 25.01 -6.23
C SER A 391 2.12 25.01 -7.26
N ARG A 392 0.89 24.90 -6.78
CA ARG A 392 -0.32 24.99 -7.62
C ARG A 392 -1.42 25.72 -6.86
N CYS A 393 -2.16 26.57 -7.56
CA CYS A 393 -3.34 27.25 -7.05
C CYS A 393 -4.56 26.84 -7.87
N TRP A 394 -5.70 26.66 -7.21
CA TRP A 394 -6.96 26.26 -7.84
C TRP A 394 -7.92 27.44 -7.90
N VAL A 395 -8.66 27.54 -9.01
CA VAL A 395 -9.59 28.67 -9.24
C VAL A 395 -10.90 28.41 -8.49
N LYS A 396 -11.39 27.17 -8.56
CA LYS A 396 -12.58 26.77 -7.80
C LYS A 396 -12.20 26.58 -6.33
N ASN A 397 -13.08 27.04 -5.45
CA ASN A 397 -12.87 26.95 -4.00
C ASN A 397 -12.92 25.49 -3.54
N ILE A 398 -11.75 24.92 -3.23
CA ILE A 398 -11.62 23.58 -2.65
C ILE A 398 -12.05 23.60 -1.19
N ARG A 399 -13.02 22.75 -0.83
CA ARG A 399 -13.52 22.61 0.54
C ARG A 399 -13.42 21.17 1.02
N GLN A 400 -12.91 21.00 2.24
CA GLN A 400 -12.79 19.69 2.88
C GLN A 400 -14.13 18.99 3.15
N ARG A 401 -15.26 19.71 3.06
CA ARG A 401 -16.59 19.16 3.39
C ARG A 401 -16.92 17.88 2.63
N GLY A 402 -16.45 17.72 1.39
CA GLY A 402 -16.67 16.51 0.59
C GLY A 402 -15.95 15.25 1.07
N ILE A 403 -14.99 15.36 2.00
CA ILE A 403 -14.33 14.19 2.62
C ILE A 403 -15.29 13.48 3.59
N PHE A 404 -16.19 14.23 4.22
CA PHE A 404 -17.06 13.74 5.28
C PHE A 404 -18.41 13.32 4.72
N THR A 405 -18.85 12.11 5.04
CA THR A 405 -20.11 11.55 4.52
C THR A 405 -21.25 11.50 5.54
N LYS A 406 -20.97 11.80 6.82
CA LYS A 406 -21.95 11.77 7.93
C LYS A 406 -21.68 12.87 8.97
N LEU A 407 -22.74 13.36 9.62
CA LEU A 407 -22.65 14.12 10.88
C LEU A 407 -22.79 13.16 12.08
N ARG A 408 -22.27 13.55 13.25
CA ARG A 408 -22.32 12.71 14.47
C ARG A 408 -23.74 12.38 14.92
N ASP A 409 -24.71 13.25 14.66
CA ASP A 409 -26.12 13.08 15.04
C ASP A 409 -26.88 12.08 14.15
N GLY A 410 -26.17 11.28 13.33
CA GLY A 410 -26.77 10.30 12.42
C GLY A 410 -27.47 10.92 11.19
N LYS A 411 -27.69 12.24 11.18
CA LYS A 411 -28.16 12.98 10.00
C LYS A 411 -27.14 12.82 8.88
N LYS A 412 -27.58 12.30 7.73
CA LYS A 412 -26.78 12.32 6.49
C LYS A 412 -26.48 13.79 6.19
N LEU A 413 -25.22 14.11 5.88
CA LEU A 413 -24.93 15.35 5.17
C LEU A 413 -25.79 15.31 3.90
N LYS A 414 -26.51 16.40 3.59
CA LYS A 414 -27.39 16.45 2.41
C LYS A 414 -26.60 15.93 1.21
N ALA A 415 -27.06 14.82 0.62
CA ALA A 415 -26.34 14.07 -0.40
C ALA A 415 -26.02 14.88 -1.68
N ASN A 416 -26.65 16.05 -1.83
CA ASN A 416 -26.70 16.81 -3.08
C ASN A 416 -25.81 18.06 -3.12
N GLU A 417 -25.09 18.46 -2.07
CA GLU A 417 -24.52 19.82 -2.06
C GLU A 417 -23.10 19.96 -2.65
N CYS A 418 -22.34 18.89 -2.91
CA CYS A 418 -20.99 18.99 -3.51
C CYS A 418 -20.43 17.60 -3.90
N ASP A 419 -20.14 17.37 -5.18
CA ASP A 419 -19.36 16.21 -5.64
C ASP A 419 -17.95 16.66 -5.98
N VAL A 420 -17.13 16.79 -4.93
CA VAL A 420 -15.74 17.24 -5.01
C VAL A 420 -14.92 16.45 -6.04
N PHE A 421 -15.20 15.16 -6.22
CA PHE A 421 -14.51 14.37 -7.25
C PHE A 421 -14.91 14.82 -8.66
N LYS A 422 -16.22 15.04 -8.91
CA LYS A 422 -16.68 15.58 -10.19
C LYS A 422 -16.20 17.01 -10.41
N GLU A 423 -16.17 17.85 -9.38
CA GLU A 423 -15.64 19.22 -9.45
C GLU A 423 -14.17 19.23 -9.88
N PHE A 424 -13.35 18.32 -9.34
CA PHE A 424 -11.99 18.11 -9.82
C PHE A 424 -11.96 17.75 -11.30
N VAL A 425 -12.74 16.73 -11.71
CA VAL A 425 -12.78 16.27 -13.11
C VAL A 425 -13.20 17.41 -14.04
N GLU A 426 -14.22 18.19 -13.70
CA GLU A 426 -14.66 19.35 -14.50
C GLU A 426 -13.58 20.45 -14.58
N GLU A 427 -12.80 20.64 -13.51
CA GLU A 427 -11.73 21.65 -13.49
C GLU A 427 -10.53 21.21 -14.35
N VAL A 428 -10.16 19.93 -14.32
CA VAL A 428 -9.05 19.42 -15.13
C VAL A 428 -9.45 19.05 -16.56
N LEU A 429 -10.72 18.69 -16.78
CA LEU A 429 -11.34 18.34 -18.05
C LEU A 429 -12.65 19.14 -18.26
N PRO A 430 -12.55 20.44 -18.58
CA PRO A 430 -13.74 21.25 -18.88
C PRO A 430 -14.55 20.63 -20.02
N GLY A 431 -15.88 20.56 -19.82
CA GLY A 431 -16.79 19.96 -20.80
C GLY A 431 -16.87 18.42 -20.77
N PHE A 432 -16.25 17.75 -19.78
CA PHE A 432 -16.39 16.31 -19.60
C PHE A 432 -17.84 15.93 -19.26
N ASN A 433 -18.51 15.21 -20.17
CA ASN A 433 -19.89 14.78 -19.99
C ASN A 433 -19.95 13.41 -19.30
N PHE A 434 -20.33 13.40 -18.02
CA PHE A 434 -20.49 12.17 -17.23
C PHE A 434 -21.56 11.22 -17.77
N SER A 435 -22.55 11.73 -18.51
CA SER A 435 -23.62 10.90 -19.11
C SER A 435 -23.07 9.91 -20.13
N ASN A 436 -21.93 10.22 -20.77
CA ASN A 436 -21.27 9.30 -21.69
C ASN A 436 -20.76 8.03 -20.99
N LEU A 437 -20.52 8.09 -19.67
CA LEU A 437 -20.13 6.92 -18.88
C LEU A 437 -21.31 5.97 -18.64
N GLU A 438 -22.56 6.43 -18.70
CA GLU A 438 -23.73 5.58 -18.47
C GLU A 438 -23.89 4.49 -19.53
N LEU A 439 -23.22 4.64 -20.68
CA LEU A 439 -23.16 3.66 -21.76
C LEU A 439 -22.23 2.47 -21.45
N VAL A 440 -21.40 2.56 -20.40
CA VAL A 440 -20.42 1.54 -20.05
C VAL A 440 -20.59 1.04 -18.61
N PRO A 441 -20.07 -0.15 -18.27
CA PRO A 441 -20.14 -0.68 -16.90
C PRO A 441 -19.52 0.27 -15.85
N SER A 442 -20.20 0.45 -14.72
CA SER A 442 -19.80 1.41 -13.67
C SER A 442 -18.44 1.14 -13.04
N ASN A 443 -18.00 -0.11 -13.02
CA ASN A 443 -16.66 -0.49 -12.56
C ASN A 443 -15.53 -0.12 -13.53
N CYS A 444 -15.85 0.40 -14.72
CA CYS A 444 -14.90 0.91 -15.72
C CYS A 444 -14.83 2.45 -15.74
N TRP A 445 -15.76 3.14 -15.07
CA TRP A 445 -15.88 4.61 -15.17
C TRP A 445 -14.61 5.34 -14.77
N LEU A 446 -14.02 4.98 -13.63
CA LEU A 446 -12.81 5.63 -13.15
C LEU A 446 -11.59 5.35 -14.06
N LEU A 447 -11.54 4.17 -14.67
CA LEU A 447 -10.53 3.84 -15.68
C LEU A 447 -10.66 4.76 -16.89
N ILE A 448 -11.86 4.93 -17.45
CA ILE A 448 -12.12 5.81 -18.59
C ILE A 448 -11.79 7.26 -18.25
N ILE A 449 -12.26 7.78 -17.11
CA ILE A 449 -11.94 9.14 -16.66
C ILE A 449 -10.43 9.35 -16.60
N THR A 450 -9.69 8.37 -16.08
CA THR A 450 -8.22 8.43 -16.00
C THR A 450 -7.56 8.39 -17.37
N LEU A 451 -8.02 7.52 -18.27
CA LEU A 451 -7.49 7.43 -19.64
C LEU A 451 -7.71 8.75 -20.39
N VAL A 452 -8.91 9.31 -20.32
CA VAL A 452 -9.24 10.62 -20.93
C VAL A 452 -8.36 11.71 -20.31
N TYR A 453 -8.24 11.76 -18.99
CA TYR A 453 -7.36 12.71 -18.30
C TYR A 453 -5.92 12.63 -18.82
N TYR A 454 -5.34 11.42 -18.84
CA TYR A 454 -3.96 11.22 -19.24
C TYR A 454 -3.74 11.58 -20.72
N ILE A 455 -4.63 11.15 -21.63
CA ILE A 455 -4.51 11.45 -23.06
C ILE A 455 -4.63 12.96 -23.32
N LEU A 456 -5.65 13.60 -22.74
CA LEU A 456 -5.95 15.00 -23.03
C LEU A 456 -4.97 15.98 -22.36
N LYS A 457 -4.45 15.65 -21.18
CA LYS A 457 -3.59 16.57 -20.40
C LYS A 457 -2.12 16.24 -20.43
N LYS A 458 -1.73 14.99 -20.72
CA LYS A 458 -0.33 14.52 -20.57
C LYS A 458 0.23 13.94 -21.86
N ASN A 459 -0.49 13.06 -22.53
CA ASN A 459 0.07 12.29 -23.65
C ASN A 459 -0.98 11.93 -24.72
N LYS A 460 -1.15 12.81 -25.72
CA LYS A 460 -2.16 12.64 -26.79
C LYS A 460 -1.94 11.39 -27.64
N SER A 461 -0.70 10.91 -27.79
CA SER A 461 -0.40 9.70 -28.58
C SER A 461 -0.67 8.39 -27.82
N PHE A 462 -1.14 8.46 -26.58
CA PHE A 462 -1.44 7.28 -25.77
C PHE A 462 -2.77 6.58 -26.15
N ILE A 463 -3.43 7.00 -27.23
CA ILE A 463 -4.75 6.47 -27.61
C ILE A 463 -4.70 4.98 -27.95
N ASP A 464 -3.68 4.51 -28.67
CA ASP A 464 -3.55 3.09 -29.01
C ASP A 464 -3.29 2.20 -27.78
N ALA A 465 -2.49 2.72 -26.85
CA ALA A 465 -2.26 2.09 -25.55
C ALA A 465 -3.54 2.03 -24.70
N ALA A 466 -4.44 3.02 -24.82
CA ALA A 466 -5.72 3.00 -24.13
C ALA A 466 -6.62 1.85 -24.59
N TYR A 467 -6.69 1.58 -25.90
CA TYR A 467 -7.44 0.43 -26.42
C TYR A 467 -6.89 -0.90 -25.86
N CYS A 468 -5.57 -1.03 -25.71
CA CYS A 468 -4.96 -2.20 -25.10
C CYS A 468 -5.37 -2.39 -23.63
N ILE A 469 -5.40 -1.28 -22.87
CA ILE A 469 -5.82 -1.28 -21.45
C ILE A 469 -7.30 -1.63 -21.33
N LEU A 470 -8.16 -1.11 -22.21
CA LEU A 470 -9.59 -1.43 -22.23
C LEU A 470 -9.82 -2.92 -22.57
N LEU A 471 -9.06 -3.48 -23.51
CA LEU A 471 -9.14 -4.92 -23.80
C LEU A 471 -8.66 -5.75 -22.60
N SER A 472 -7.59 -5.33 -21.92
CA SER A 472 -7.13 -5.95 -20.65
C SER A 472 -8.25 -5.95 -19.60
N TYR A 473 -8.99 -4.85 -19.43
CA TYR A 473 -10.15 -4.80 -18.56
C TYR A 473 -11.24 -5.80 -18.95
N ILE A 474 -11.58 -5.90 -20.24
CA ILE A 474 -12.58 -6.85 -20.72
C ILE A 474 -12.17 -8.29 -20.41
N VAL A 475 -10.93 -8.65 -20.72
CA VAL A 475 -10.39 -10.00 -20.54
C VAL A 475 -10.31 -10.36 -19.05
N LEU A 476 -9.74 -9.49 -18.21
CA LEU A 476 -9.48 -9.77 -16.79
C LEU A 476 -10.71 -9.60 -15.89
N GLY A 477 -11.67 -8.77 -16.29
CA GLY A 477 -12.87 -8.50 -15.51
C GLY A 477 -14.07 -9.33 -15.98
N PRO A 478 -14.90 -8.80 -16.90
CA PRO A 478 -16.13 -9.45 -17.33
C PRO A 478 -15.96 -10.84 -17.95
N VAL A 479 -14.91 -11.07 -18.74
CA VAL A 479 -14.65 -12.37 -19.41
C VAL A 479 -14.15 -13.39 -18.40
N SER A 480 -13.07 -13.11 -17.67
CA SER A 480 -12.50 -14.01 -16.67
C SER A 480 -13.54 -14.47 -15.63
N LYS A 481 -14.38 -13.55 -15.14
CA LYS A 481 -15.47 -13.88 -14.20
C LYS A 481 -16.44 -14.94 -14.74
N ARG A 482 -16.74 -14.92 -16.05
CA ARG A 482 -17.64 -15.89 -16.70
C ARG A 482 -16.93 -17.21 -16.98
N VAL A 483 -15.65 -17.16 -17.36
CA VAL A 483 -14.79 -18.34 -17.50
C VAL A 483 -14.69 -19.11 -16.18
N ASP A 484 -14.56 -18.41 -15.06
CA ASP A 484 -14.48 -19.05 -13.74
C ASP A 484 -15.80 -19.74 -13.35
N LYS A 485 -16.95 -19.16 -13.69
CA LYS A 485 -18.26 -19.81 -13.49
C LYS A 485 -18.38 -21.11 -14.26
N LEU A 486 -17.95 -21.10 -15.53
CA LEU A 486 -17.94 -22.29 -16.37
C LEU A 486 -17.04 -23.39 -15.80
N LYS A 487 -15.82 -23.03 -15.37
CA LYS A 487 -14.87 -23.97 -14.75
C LYS A 487 -15.40 -24.58 -13.45
N LYS A 488 -16.25 -23.86 -12.72
CA LYS A 488 -16.90 -24.34 -11.50
C LYS A 488 -18.21 -25.09 -11.74
N ALA A 489 -18.57 -25.33 -13.00
CA ALA A 489 -19.84 -25.92 -13.41
C ALA A 489 -21.07 -25.16 -12.83
N GLU A 490 -20.93 -23.85 -12.60
CA GLU A 490 -22.01 -22.99 -12.08
C GLU A 490 -22.95 -22.51 -13.21
N SER A 491 -22.51 -22.57 -14.48
CA SER A 491 -23.28 -22.17 -15.66
C SER A 491 -22.62 -22.71 -16.94
N GLU A 492 -23.41 -23.27 -17.86
CA GLU A 492 -22.97 -23.78 -19.18
C GLU A 492 -23.58 -22.98 -20.36
N SER A 493 -23.92 -21.71 -20.14
CA SER A 493 -24.56 -20.93 -21.20
C SER A 493 -23.62 -20.66 -22.39
N HIS A 494 -24.20 -20.43 -23.57
CA HIS A 494 -23.46 -20.05 -24.78
C HIS A 494 -22.56 -18.82 -24.57
N ILE A 495 -22.91 -17.91 -23.66
CA ILE A 495 -22.12 -16.71 -23.37
C ILE A 495 -20.82 -17.09 -22.64
N GLU A 496 -20.87 -18.01 -21.67
CA GLU A 496 -19.71 -18.51 -20.94
C GLU A 496 -18.74 -19.24 -21.89
N MET A 497 -19.27 -20.04 -22.82
CA MET A 497 -18.46 -20.69 -23.86
C MET A 497 -17.79 -19.69 -24.80
N ASP A 498 -18.51 -18.65 -25.25
CA ASP A 498 -17.93 -17.54 -26.02
C ASP A 498 -16.82 -16.82 -25.25
N CYS A 499 -17.01 -16.57 -23.95
CA CYS A 499 -15.98 -15.98 -23.09
C CYS A 499 -14.73 -16.86 -22.98
N MET A 500 -14.90 -18.18 -22.85
CA MET A 500 -13.80 -19.13 -22.80
C MET A 500 -13.05 -19.19 -24.13
N PHE A 501 -13.77 -19.18 -25.25
CA PHE A 501 -13.18 -19.08 -26.59
C PHE A 501 -12.37 -17.79 -26.76
N PHE A 502 -12.94 -16.64 -26.38
CA PHE A 502 -12.29 -15.34 -26.43
C PHE A 502 -11.00 -15.31 -25.61
N TYR A 503 -11.06 -15.79 -24.35
CA TYR A 503 -9.91 -15.86 -23.45
C TYR A 503 -8.79 -16.76 -24.01
N ASN A 504 -9.14 -17.97 -24.47
CA ASN A 504 -8.13 -18.93 -24.96
C ASN A 504 -7.38 -18.41 -26.19
N ASN A 505 -8.07 -17.72 -27.10
CA ASN A 505 -7.44 -17.14 -28.28
C ASN A 505 -6.55 -15.92 -27.99
N LEU A 506 -6.73 -15.25 -26.85
CA LEU A 506 -5.87 -14.15 -26.40
C LEU A 506 -4.83 -14.57 -25.36
N LYS A 507 -4.83 -15.85 -24.95
CA LYS A 507 -3.98 -16.36 -23.87
C LYS A 507 -2.49 -16.15 -24.15
N PHE A 508 -2.07 -16.27 -25.42
CA PHE A 508 -0.67 -16.08 -25.81
C PHE A 508 -0.13 -14.68 -25.47
N MET A 509 -1.01 -13.67 -25.37
CA MET A 509 -0.60 -12.31 -24.98
C MET A 509 -0.16 -12.23 -23.51
N PHE A 510 -0.51 -13.20 -22.67
CA PHE A 510 -0.07 -13.26 -21.27
C PHE A 510 1.33 -13.90 -21.10
N GLU A 511 1.90 -14.45 -22.17
CA GLU A 511 3.21 -15.09 -22.11
C GLU A 511 4.32 -14.05 -21.93
N LYS A 512 5.38 -14.41 -21.20
CA LYS A 512 6.48 -13.49 -20.91
C LYS A 512 7.14 -13.05 -22.22
N ALA A 513 7.14 -11.74 -22.46
CA ALA A 513 7.80 -11.14 -23.62
C ALA A 513 9.31 -11.44 -23.60
N ASP A 514 9.89 -11.77 -24.75
CA ASP A 514 11.35 -11.75 -24.91
C ASP A 514 11.83 -10.30 -25.03
N LEU A 515 12.23 -9.74 -23.88
CA LEU A 515 12.70 -8.36 -23.78
C LEU A 515 14.10 -8.15 -24.35
N SER A 516 14.84 -9.21 -24.68
CA SER A 516 16.22 -9.11 -25.18
C SER A 516 16.30 -8.53 -26.60
N GLN A 517 15.24 -8.68 -27.39
CA GLN A 517 15.22 -8.25 -28.80
C GLN A 517 14.43 -6.95 -29.05
N LYS A 518 13.39 -6.65 -28.26
CA LYS A 518 12.45 -5.53 -28.53
C LYS A 518 11.88 -4.86 -27.26
N TYR A 519 12.74 -4.29 -26.42
CA TYR A 519 12.29 -3.45 -25.29
C TYR A 519 12.05 -1.99 -25.70
N ASN A 520 10.80 -1.53 -25.59
CA ASN A 520 10.41 -0.14 -25.84
C ASN A 520 10.27 0.64 -24.52
N SER A 521 11.38 1.28 -24.09
CA SER A 521 11.43 2.07 -22.85
C SER A 521 10.45 3.25 -22.82
N SER A 522 10.19 3.86 -23.99
CA SER A 522 9.26 4.99 -24.14
C SER A 522 7.83 4.57 -23.85
N ALA A 523 7.39 3.44 -24.42
CA ALA A 523 6.07 2.87 -24.17
C ALA A 523 5.90 2.50 -22.68
N VAL A 524 6.87 1.80 -22.10
CA VAL A 524 6.85 1.42 -20.67
C VAL A 524 6.76 2.65 -19.76
N SER A 525 7.49 3.73 -20.09
CA SER A 525 7.40 4.99 -19.33
C SER A 525 6.02 5.65 -19.45
N SER A 526 5.39 5.64 -20.62
CA SER A 526 4.02 6.13 -20.77
C SER A 526 2.99 5.29 -20.00
N PHE A 527 3.13 3.96 -20.00
CA PHE A 527 2.29 3.10 -19.17
C PHE A 527 2.47 3.40 -17.68
N LEU A 528 3.70 3.65 -17.24
CA LEU A 528 4.02 3.98 -15.86
C LEU A 528 3.43 5.34 -15.43
N GLU A 529 3.50 6.36 -16.28
CA GLU A 529 2.83 7.65 -16.05
C GLU A 529 1.32 7.48 -15.90
N PHE A 530 0.70 6.69 -16.80
CA PHE A 530 -0.72 6.36 -16.69
C PHE A 530 -1.04 5.59 -15.40
N GLN A 531 -0.22 4.64 -14.99
CA GLN A 531 -0.42 3.87 -13.75
C GLN A 531 -0.46 4.78 -12.52
N HIS A 532 0.44 5.78 -12.44
CA HIS A 532 0.41 6.80 -11.38
C HIS A 532 -0.87 7.62 -11.41
N CYS A 533 -1.30 8.06 -12.61
CA CYS A 533 -2.58 8.76 -12.76
C CYS A 533 -3.75 7.92 -12.23
N LEU A 534 -3.82 6.64 -12.61
CA LEU A 534 -4.87 5.73 -12.18
C LEU A 534 -4.84 5.49 -10.67
N GLN A 535 -3.63 5.33 -10.09
CA GLN A 535 -3.46 5.14 -8.66
C GLN A 535 -3.98 6.33 -7.87
N HIS A 536 -3.55 7.52 -8.25
CA HIS A 536 -3.93 8.75 -7.57
C HIS A 536 -5.39 9.14 -7.84
N MET A 537 -5.95 8.80 -9.00
CA MET A 537 -7.39 8.98 -9.26
C MET A 537 -8.23 8.09 -8.33
N ASN A 538 -7.81 6.84 -8.13
CA ASN A 538 -8.39 5.94 -7.12
C ASN A 538 -8.30 6.53 -5.71
N TYR A 539 -7.12 7.04 -5.32
CA TYR A 539 -6.94 7.64 -4.00
C TYR A 539 -7.80 8.89 -3.79
N LEU A 540 -7.88 9.78 -4.77
CA LEU A 540 -8.73 10.96 -4.72
C LEU A 540 -10.20 10.57 -4.63
N ASN A 541 -10.67 9.62 -5.44
CA ASN A 541 -12.04 9.13 -5.37
C ASN A 541 -12.37 8.55 -3.98
N LYS A 542 -11.49 7.73 -3.39
CA LYS A 542 -11.65 7.22 -2.01
C LYS A 542 -11.70 8.34 -0.99
N LEU A 543 -10.81 9.33 -1.10
CA LEU A 543 -10.77 10.51 -0.25
C LEU A 543 -12.10 11.28 -0.29
N CYS A 544 -12.69 11.41 -1.48
CA CYS A 544 -13.90 12.20 -1.76
C CYS A 544 -15.23 11.49 -1.50
N GLY A 545 -15.25 10.27 -0.98
CA GLY A 545 -16.54 9.56 -0.79
C GLY A 545 -16.59 8.16 -1.35
N GLU A 546 -15.73 7.84 -2.32
CA GLU A 546 -15.90 6.72 -3.24
C GLU A 546 -17.29 6.75 -3.90
N LYS A 547 -17.64 7.88 -4.52
CA LYS A 547 -18.95 8.06 -5.19
C LYS A 547 -19.03 7.30 -6.51
N ILE A 548 -17.89 7.04 -7.13
CA ILE A 548 -17.73 6.16 -8.29
C ILE A 548 -17.02 4.89 -7.81
N PRO A 549 -17.34 3.70 -8.31
CA PRO A 549 -16.58 2.48 -7.97
C PRO A 549 -15.10 2.65 -8.29
N CYS A 550 -14.23 2.32 -7.33
CA CYS A 550 -12.79 2.29 -7.56
C CYS A 550 -12.40 1.23 -8.58
N THR A 551 -11.36 1.51 -9.36
CA THR A 551 -10.77 0.54 -10.29
C THR A 551 -10.14 -0.61 -9.51
N VAL A 552 -10.56 -1.84 -9.80
CA VAL A 552 -9.99 -3.07 -9.24
C VAL A 552 -8.84 -3.53 -10.14
N TYR A 553 -7.60 -3.40 -9.68
CA TYR A 553 -6.43 -3.52 -10.55
C TYR A 553 -6.26 -4.93 -11.10
N HIS A 554 -6.47 -5.96 -10.30
CA HIS A 554 -6.38 -7.36 -10.74
C HIS A 554 -7.50 -7.80 -11.69
N LYS A 555 -8.51 -6.97 -11.90
CA LYS A 555 -9.57 -7.18 -12.90
C LYS A 555 -9.41 -6.26 -14.12
N THR A 556 -8.31 -5.50 -14.17
CA THR A 556 -8.14 -4.40 -15.13
C THR A 556 -6.79 -4.44 -15.83
N TYR A 557 -5.71 -4.66 -15.08
CA TYR A 557 -4.35 -4.33 -15.53
C TYR A 557 -3.39 -5.52 -15.41
N ASN A 558 -2.94 -6.04 -16.56
CA ASN A 558 -1.79 -6.93 -16.65
C ASN A 558 -0.76 -6.31 -17.60
N ALA A 559 0.39 -5.91 -17.05
CA ALA A 559 1.41 -5.19 -17.81
C ALA A 559 1.97 -5.99 -18.99
N THR A 560 2.18 -7.30 -18.81
CA THR A 560 2.67 -8.19 -19.87
C THR A 560 1.67 -8.30 -21.02
N PHE A 561 0.40 -8.54 -20.70
CA PHE A 561 -0.68 -8.57 -21.68
C PHE A 561 -0.79 -7.27 -22.47
N ILE A 562 -0.81 -6.14 -21.76
CA ILE A 562 -0.95 -4.82 -22.38
C ILE A 562 0.24 -4.51 -23.28
N TYR A 563 1.46 -4.79 -22.83
CA TYR A 563 2.68 -4.54 -23.61
C TYR A 563 2.77 -5.43 -24.85
N ASN A 564 2.49 -6.72 -24.72
CA ASN A 564 2.50 -7.66 -25.84
C ASN A 564 1.45 -7.25 -26.88
N LEU A 565 0.25 -6.88 -26.43
CA LEU A 565 -0.78 -6.38 -27.32
C LEU A 565 -0.36 -5.08 -28.01
N PHE A 566 0.21 -4.12 -27.26
CA PHE A 566 0.67 -2.85 -27.81
C PHE A 566 1.80 -3.01 -28.83
N THR A 567 2.69 -3.98 -28.66
CA THR A 567 3.77 -4.27 -29.62
C THR A 567 3.31 -5.12 -30.80
N PHE A 568 2.24 -5.89 -30.62
CA PHE A 568 1.57 -6.64 -31.68
C PHE A 568 0.75 -5.73 -32.60
N ILE A 569 0.14 -4.66 -32.07
CA ILE A 569 -0.72 -3.78 -32.85
C ILE A 569 0.02 -2.55 -33.37
N GLU A 570 -0.23 -2.18 -34.63
CA GLU A 570 0.27 -0.92 -35.20
C GLU A 570 -0.61 0.28 -34.78
N ASN A 571 -1.93 0.09 -34.74
CA ASN A 571 -2.92 1.11 -34.39
C ASN A 571 -4.28 0.46 -34.04
N LYS A 572 -5.27 1.27 -33.64
CA LYS A 572 -6.67 0.85 -33.40
C LYS A 572 -7.26 0.01 -34.53
N ASN A 573 -7.13 0.43 -35.79
CA ASN A 573 -7.79 -0.25 -36.91
C ASN A 573 -7.22 -1.68 -37.04
N HIS A 574 -5.90 -1.83 -36.92
CA HIS A 574 -5.27 -3.15 -36.91
C HIS A 574 -5.78 -4.03 -35.75
N LEU A 575 -5.93 -3.47 -34.54
CA LEU A 575 -6.53 -4.20 -33.42
C LEU A 575 -7.97 -4.62 -33.71
N MET A 576 -8.79 -3.72 -34.24
CA MET A 576 -10.19 -3.98 -34.56
C MET A 576 -10.35 -5.03 -35.66
N GLU A 577 -9.57 -4.93 -36.74
CA GLU A 577 -9.53 -5.92 -37.83
C GLU A 577 -9.12 -7.29 -37.32
N TYR A 578 -8.06 -7.36 -36.49
CA TYR A 578 -7.66 -8.61 -35.85
C TYR A 578 -8.80 -9.21 -35.02
N LEU A 579 -9.42 -8.40 -34.15
CA LEU A 579 -10.51 -8.88 -33.30
C LEU A 579 -11.76 -9.29 -34.11
N GLU A 580 -12.11 -8.55 -35.16
CA GLU A 580 -13.22 -8.90 -36.04
C GLU A 580 -12.96 -10.19 -36.82
N SER A 581 -11.74 -10.38 -37.34
CA SER A 581 -11.36 -11.59 -38.06
C SER A 581 -11.44 -12.86 -37.20
N LYS A 582 -11.22 -12.73 -35.89
CA LYS A 582 -11.20 -13.86 -34.92
C LYS A 582 -12.50 -14.05 -34.16
N PHE A 583 -13.22 -12.97 -33.88
CA PHE A 583 -14.32 -12.93 -32.92
C PHE A 583 -15.59 -12.28 -33.50
N ALA A 584 -15.76 -12.27 -34.83
CA ALA A 584 -16.99 -11.78 -35.47
C ALA A 584 -18.24 -12.40 -34.81
N GLY A 585 -19.19 -11.54 -34.43
CA GLY A 585 -20.43 -11.95 -33.75
C GLY A 585 -20.30 -12.32 -32.27
N SER A 586 -19.08 -12.36 -31.71
CA SER A 586 -18.84 -12.67 -30.29
C SER A 586 -19.47 -11.63 -29.37
N PHE A 587 -20.05 -12.11 -28.25
CA PHE A 587 -20.55 -11.24 -27.19
C PHE A 587 -19.41 -10.41 -26.58
N CYS A 588 -18.23 -11.02 -26.41
CA CYS A 588 -17.05 -10.36 -25.86
C CYS A 588 -16.57 -9.20 -26.75
N LEU A 589 -16.56 -9.40 -28.07
CA LEU A 589 -16.22 -8.34 -29.02
C LEU A 589 -17.23 -7.19 -28.99
N LYS A 590 -18.53 -7.50 -28.95
CA LYS A 590 -19.58 -6.47 -28.83
C LYS A 590 -19.43 -5.65 -27.54
N MET A 591 -19.14 -6.32 -26.42
CA MET A 591 -18.89 -5.65 -25.15
C MET A 591 -17.65 -4.75 -25.20
N TYR A 592 -16.56 -5.21 -25.83
CA TYR A 592 -15.37 -4.39 -26.03
C TYR A 592 -15.67 -3.15 -26.89
N LYS A 593 -16.40 -3.31 -28.01
CA LYS A 593 -16.86 -2.20 -28.87
C LYS A 593 -17.65 -1.16 -28.08
N ASN A 594 -18.63 -1.58 -27.28
CA ASN A 594 -19.42 -0.66 -26.47
C ASN A 594 -18.56 0.15 -25.47
N VAL A 595 -17.56 -0.49 -24.85
CA VAL A 595 -16.63 0.20 -23.94
C VAL A 595 -15.73 1.18 -24.68
N VAL A 596 -15.26 0.81 -25.86
CA VAL A 596 -14.50 1.70 -26.75
C VAL A 596 -15.32 2.91 -27.18
N ASP A 597 -16.56 2.70 -27.61
CA ASP A 597 -17.46 3.78 -28.03
C ASP A 597 -17.73 4.76 -26.87
N GLY A 598 -18.00 4.24 -25.67
CA GLY A 598 -18.16 5.07 -24.47
C GLY A 598 -16.91 5.88 -24.13
N PHE A 599 -15.73 5.26 -24.22
CA PHE A 599 -14.45 5.95 -24.04
C PHE A 599 -14.23 7.06 -25.09
N GLU A 600 -14.51 6.79 -26.36
CA GLU A 600 -14.34 7.78 -27.45
C GLU A 600 -15.32 8.94 -27.34
N ASN A 601 -16.55 8.68 -26.89
CA ASN A 601 -17.50 9.73 -26.58
C ASN A 601 -17.00 10.63 -25.44
N CYS A 602 -16.28 10.08 -24.45
CA CYS A 602 -15.65 10.87 -23.39
C CYS A 602 -14.40 11.65 -23.85
N LEU A 603 -13.74 11.26 -24.95
CA LEU A 603 -12.58 11.98 -25.51
C LEU A 603 -12.96 13.28 -26.23
N LYS A 604 -14.23 13.48 -26.57
CA LYS A 604 -14.75 14.66 -27.29
C LYS A 604 -15.57 15.54 -26.34
N PRO A 605 -14.95 16.30 -25.42
CA PRO A 605 -15.69 17.23 -24.58
C PRO A 605 -16.41 18.28 -25.44
N GLU A 606 -17.65 18.62 -25.07
CA GLU A 606 -18.44 19.64 -25.78
C GLU A 606 -17.68 20.98 -25.75
N GLY A 607 -17.44 21.57 -26.93
CA GLY A 607 -16.80 22.89 -27.06
C GLY A 607 -15.28 22.89 -27.29
N TRP A 608 -14.62 21.75 -27.48
CA TRP A 608 -13.20 21.70 -27.85
C TRP A 608 -13.00 21.89 -29.37
N SER A 609 -12.59 23.10 -29.78
CA SER A 609 -11.93 23.32 -31.07
C SER A 609 -10.43 23.05 -30.93
N TYR A 610 -9.79 22.50 -31.96
CA TYR A 610 -8.38 22.09 -31.98
C TYR A 610 -7.34 23.22 -31.79
N THR A 611 -7.75 24.47 -31.51
CA THR A 611 -6.92 25.65 -31.75
C THR A 611 -6.43 26.45 -30.54
N THR A 612 -6.65 26.05 -29.30
CA THR A 612 -6.14 26.85 -28.17
C THR A 612 -5.70 25.98 -27.00
N TYR A 613 -4.38 25.72 -26.92
CA TYR A 613 -3.55 25.68 -25.70
C TYR A 613 -2.14 25.26 -26.14
N ILE A 614 -1.38 26.21 -26.68
CA ILE A 614 0.08 26.14 -26.64
C ILE A 614 0.44 26.40 -25.18
N ALA A 615 1.03 25.40 -24.53
CA ALA A 615 1.57 25.56 -23.19
C ALA A 615 2.60 26.71 -23.19
N PRO A 616 2.60 27.62 -22.19
CA PRO A 616 3.80 28.37 -21.90
C PRO A 616 4.86 27.37 -21.44
N SER A 617 5.94 27.30 -22.21
CA SER A 617 7.21 26.75 -21.79
C SER A 617 7.60 27.30 -20.41
N LEU A 618 7.54 26.48 -19.37
CA LEU A 618 8.30 26.69 -18.14
C LEU A 618 9.60 25.91 -18.28
N LEU A 619 10.53 26.52 -19.01
CA LEU A 619 11.97 26.35 -18.83
C LEU A 619 12.45 27.62 -18.11
N HIS A 620 12.66 27.51 -16.80
CA HIS A 620 13.80 28.08 -16.08
C HIS A 620 13.88 27.46 -14.68
#